data_AF-A0A938SCM3-F1
#
_entry.id   AF-A0A938SCM3-F1
#
_cell.length_a   1.000
_cell.length_b   1.000
_cell.length_c   1.000
_cell.angle_alpha   90.00
_cell.angle_beta   90.00
_cell.angle_gamma   90.00
#
_symmetry.space_group_name_H-M   'P 1'
#
loop_
_entity.id
_entity.type
_entity.pdbx_description
1 polymer ?
#
loop_
_entity_poly.entity_id
_entity_poly.type
_entity_poly.pdbx_seq_one_letter_code
_entity_poly.pdbx_strand_id
1 'polypeptide(L)' 'MATNPEKVEAQALKLPLRERAALAEHLIASLDDLDDTEIERLWVEEAERRYREYKKGRISARPAEDVFRDAYRRIR' A
#
# COMPACT_ATOMS: atom_id res chain seq x y z
N MET A 1 15.25 7.60 23.31
CA MET A 1 14.19 7.39 24.31
C MET A 1 12.98 6.83 23.58
N ALA A 2 12.42 5.69 24.00
CA ALA A 2 11.23 5.13 23.35
C ALA A 2 9.98 5.85 23.91
N THR A 3 9.31 6.62 23.06
CA THR A 3 8.05 7.32 23.42
C THR A 3 6.91 6.29 23.42
N ASN A 4 6.08 6.27 24.46
CA ASN A 4 4.91 5.39 24.50
C ASN A 4 3.92 5.79 23.38
N PRO A 5 3.57 4.88 22.43
CA PRO A 5 2.62 5.15 21.35
C PRO A 5 1.26 5.70 21.83
N GLU A 6 0.73 5.18 22.93
CA GLU A 6 -0.56 5.58 23.49
C GLU A 6 -0.53 7.05 23.95
N LYS A 7 0.61 7.51 24.46
CA LYS A 7 0.80 8.92 24.84
C LYS A 7 0.86 9.83 23.62
N VAL A 8 1.50 9.38 22.54
CA VAL A 8 1.58 10.13 21.27
C VAL A 8 0.20 10.24 20.64
N GLU A 9 -0.55 9.14 20.59
CA GLU A 9 -1.92 9.12 20.09
C GLU A 9 -2.83 10.07 20.88
N ALA A 10 -2.79 9.99 22.21
CA ALA A 10 -3.59 10.87 23.07
C ALA A 10 -3.24 12.36 22.89
N GLN A 11 -2.00 12.69 22.53
CA GLN A 11 -1.58 14.05 22.20
C GLN A 11 -2.05 14.47 20.80
N ALA A 12 -1.90 13.60 19.80
CA ALA A 12 -2.35 13.86 18.43
C ALA A 12 -3.87 14.08 18.34
N LEU A 13 -4.66 13.35 19.15
CA LEU A 13 -6.11 13.51 19.20
C LEU A 13 -6.55 14.86 19.80
N LYS A 14 -5.69 15.55 20.56
CA LYS A 14 -5.97 16.90 21.08
C LYS A 14 -5.77 18.01 20.03
N LEU A 15 -5.13 17.71 18.91
CA LEU A 15 -4.90 18.69 17.85
C LEU A 15 -6.23 19.09 17.16
N PRO A 16 -6.33 20.33 16.63
CA PRO A 16 -7.39 20.70 15.70
C PRO A 16 -7.44 19.77 14.49
N LEU A 17 -8.63 19.64 13.88
CA LEU A 17 -8.86 18.70 12.78
C LEU A 17 -7.83 18.81 11.64
N ARG A 18 -7.48 20.04 11.23
CA ARG A 18 -6.51 20.28 10.15
C ARG A 18 -5.09 19.84 10.52
N GLU A 19 -4.65 20.14 11.73
CA GLU A 19 -3.31 19.77 12.22
C GLU A 19 -3.21 18.25 12.41
N ARG A 20 -4.27 17.62 12.92
CA ARG A 20 -4.34 16.16 13.01
C ARG A 20 -4.28 15.48 11.64
N ALA A 21 -4.96 16.03 10.64
CA ALA A 21 -4.92 15.52 9.27
C ALA A 21 -3.52 15.64 8.66
N ALA A 22 -2.85 16.78 8.82
CA ALA A 22 -1.49 16.98 8.35
C ALA A 22 -0.49 16.04 9.05
N LEU A 23 -0.64 15.83 10.37
CA LEU A 23 0.18 14.87 11.10
C LEU A 23 -0.04 13.43 10.60
N ALA A 24 -1.29 13.03 10.34
CA ALA A 24 -1.59 11.72 9.79
C ALA A 24 -0.96 11.52 8.40
N GLU A 25 -1.02 12.53 7.52
CA GLU A 25 -0.36 12.51 6.21
C GLU A 25 1.15 12.29 6.33
N HIS A 26 1.84 13.06 7.19
CA HIS A 26 3.27 12.90 7.39
C HIS A 26 3.64 11.53 7.97
N LEU A 27 2.84 11.02 8.92
CA LEU A 27 3.08 9.70 9.50
C LEU A 27 2.90 8.60 8.45
N ILE A 28 1.88 8.69 7.60
CA ILE A 28 1.68 7.75 6.49
C ILE A 28 2.84 7.85 5.50
N ALA A 29 3.22 9.06 5.08
CA ALA A 29 4.35 9.25 4.16
C ALA A 29 5.67 8.73 4.73
N SER A 30 5.87 8.78 6.06
CA SER A 30 7.06 8.20 6.70
C SER A 30 7.09 6.67 6.67
N LEU A 31 5.96 6.00 6.40
CA LEU A 31 5.90 4.56 6.18
C LEU A 31 6.31 4.18 4.75
N ASP A 32 6.29 5.15 3.83
CA ASP A 32 6.73 4.97 2.44
C ASP A 32 8.25 5.10 2.27
N ASP A 33 9.01 5.19 3.37
CA ASP A 33 10.48 5.29 3.41
C ASP A 33 11.18 3.92 3.28
N LEU A 34 10.54 2.97 2.59
CA LEU A 34 11.23 1.79 2.11
C LEU A 34 12.11 2.23 0.94
N ASP A 35 13.40 1.90 1.01
CA ASP A 35 14.31 2.01 -0.14
C ASP A 35 13.62 1.45 -1.38
N ASP A 36 13.66 2.19 -2.50
CA ASP A 36 13.09 1.75 -3.79
C ASP A 36 13.53 0.33 -4.13
N THR A 37 14.75 -0.07 -3.75
CA THR A 37 15.29 -1.42 -3.90
C THR A 37 14.52 -2.46 -3.08
N GLU A 38 14.14 -2.13 -1.84
CA GLU A 38 13.37 -3.00 -0.97
C GLU A 38 11.91 -3.11 -1.44
N ILE A 39 11.35 -2.00 -1.95
CA ILE A 39 10.04 -2.01 -2.61
C ILE A 39 10.08 -2.95 -3.83
N GLU A 40 11.08 -2.80 -4.70
CA GLU A 40 11.25 -3.66 -5.88
C GLU A 40 11.38 -5.13 -5.48
N ARG A 41 12.20 -5.43 -4.45
CA ARG A 41 12.35 -6.80 -3.92
C ARG A 41 11.00 -7.37 -3.48
N LEU A 42 10.22 -6.64 -2.70
CA LEU A 42 8.90 -7.07 -2.22
C LEU A 42 7.91 -7.30 -3.38
N TRP A 43 7.93 -6.44 -4.41
CA TRP A 43 7.08 -6.61 -5.59
C TRP A 43 7.45 -7.85 -6.40
N VAL A 44 8.74 -8.14 -6.57
CA VAL A 44 9.21 -9.36 -7.23
C VAL A 44 8.76 -10.59 -6.46
N GLU A 45 8.94 -10.61 -5.13
CA GLU A 45 8.51 -11.72 -4.28
C GLU A 45 7.01 -11.98 -4.36
N GLU A 46 6.20 -10.91 -4.35
CA GLU A 46 4.75 -11.02 -4.48
C GLU A 46 4.33 -11.51 -5.88
N ALA A 47 4.98 -11.01 -6.94
CA ALA A 47 4.73 -11.46 -8.31
C ALA A 47 5.03 -12.95 -8.47
N GLU A 48 6.17 -13.43 -7.98
CA GLU A 48 6.55 -14.84 -8.01
C GLU A 48 5.61 -15.70 -7.18
N ARG A 49 5.20 -15.24 -5.99
CA ARG A 49 4.22 -15.92 -5.15
C ARG A 49 2.90 -16.09 -5.91
N ARG A 50 2.35 -15.02 -6.49
CA ARG A 50 1.10 -15.06 -7.27
C ARG A 50 1.22 -15.99 -8.47
N TYR A 51 2.32 -15.92 -9.21
CA TYR A 51 2.54 -16.78 -10.37
C TYR A 51 2.57 -18.26 -9.98
N ARG A 52 3.24 -18.62 -8.88
CA ARG A 52 3.25 -19.99 -8.36
C ARG A 52 1.85 -20.47 -7.97
N GLU A 53 1.07 -19.65 -7.29
CA GLU A 53 -0.29 -20.02 -6.90
C GLU A 53 -1.23 -20.14 -8.11
N TYR A 54 -1.04 -19.31 -9.14
CA TYR A 54 -1.75 -19.43 -10.42
C TYR A 54 -1.42 -20.75 -11.12
N LYS A 55 -0.12 -21.09 -11.23
CA LYS A 55 0.33 -22.36 -11.81
C LYS A 55 -0.23 -23.58 -11.07
N LYS A 56 -0.46 -23.47 -9.75
CA LYS A 56 -1.09 -24.51 -8.93
C LYS A 56 -2.63 -24.52 -9.02
N GLY A 57 -3.24 -23.62 -9.78
CA GLY A 57 -4.69 -23.51 -9.92
C GLY A 57 -5.42 -22.97 -8.68
N ARG A 58 -4.69 -22.36 -7.73
CA ARG A 58 -5.26 -21.84 -6.47
C ARG A 58 -5.82 -20.44 -6.61
N ILE A 59 -5.42 -19.72 -7.66
CA ILE A 59 -5.98 -18.42 -8.03
C ILE A 59 -6.39 -18.45 -9.51
N SER A 60 -7.48 -17.78 -9.83
CA SER A 60 -7.97 -17.60 -11.20
C SER A 60 -7.33 -16.39 -11.87
N ALA A 61 -7.07 -16.47 -13.18
CA ALA A 61 -6.70 -15.33 -14.00
C ALA A 61 -7.90 -14.78 -14.78
N ARG A 62 -7.81 -13.52 -15.20
CA ARG A 62 -8.73 -12.91 -16.17
C ARG A 62 -8.10 -12.91 -17.55
N PRO A 63 -8.86 -13.13 -18.63
CA PRO A 63 -8.37 -12.93 -20.00
C PRO A 63 -7.83 -11.52 -20.19
N ALA A 64 -6.69 -11.39 -20.88
CA ALA A 64 -6.03 -10.11 -21.07
C ALA A 64 -6.92 -9.13 -21.85
N GLU A 65 -7.67 -9.63 -22.82
CA GLU A 65 -8.59 -8.88 -23.66
C GLU A 65 -9.67 -8.16 -22.83
N ASP A 66 -10.20 -8.84 -21.82
CA ASP A 66 -11.19 -8.27 -20.91
C ASP A 66 -10.60 -7.15 -20.06
N VAL A 67 -9.38 -7.37 -19.54
CA VAL A 67 -8.67 -6.38 -18.72
C VAL A 67 -8.38 -5.12 -19.51
N PHE A 68 -7.83 -5.25 -20.72
CA PHE A 68 -7.51 -4.09 -21.58
C PHE A 68 -8.77 -3.35 -22.01
N ARG A 69 -9.83 -4.07 -22.41
CA ARG A 69 -11.11 -3.44 -22.75
C ARG A 69 -11.66 -2.59 -21.60
N ASP A 70 -11.66 -3.12 -20.38
CA ASP A 70 -12.18 -2.41 -19.21
C ASP A 70 -11.30 -1.20 -18.85
N ALA A 71 -9.97 -1.33 -18.95
CA ALA A 71 -9.03 -0.23 -18.71
C ALA A 71 -9.26 0.93 -19.70
N TYR A 72 -9.35 0.63 -20.99
CA TYR A 72 -9.59 1.66 -22.02
C TYR A 72 -10.94 2.37 -21.88
N ARG A 73 -11.98 1.66 -21.41
CA ARG A 73 -13.29 2.28 -21.13
C ARG A 73 -13.25 3.27 -19.97
N ARG A 74 -12.32 3.14 -19.02
CA ARG A 74 -12.24 4.01 -17.82
C ARG A 74 -11.45 5.30 -18.07
N ILE A 75 -10.62 5.31 -19.10
CA ILE A 75 -9.77 6.46 -19.46
C ILE A 75 -10.50 7.38 -20.47
N ARG A 76 -11.60 6.92 -21.06
CA ARG A 76 -12.39 7.62 -22.07
C ARG A 76 -13.72 8.08 -21.49
#